data_AF-A0A177EBS6-F1
#
_entry.id   AF-A0A177EBS6-F1
#
_cell.length_a   1.000
_cell.length_b   1.000
_cell.length_c   1.000
_cell.angle_alpha   90.00
_cell.angle_beta   90.00
_cell.angle_gamma   90.00
#
_symmetry.space_group_name_H-M   'P 1'
#
loop_
_entity.id
_entity.type
_entity.pdbx_description
1 polymer ?
#
loop_
_entity_poly.entity_id
_entity_poly.type
_entity_poly.pdbx_seq_one_letter_code
_entity_poly.pdbx_strand_id
1 'polypeptide(L)'
;MKIFSLLLLQCKKVSCRMENSLVPKNSVIDIVLVDPKEKELEFLDAQAETICSINNEQNDFVLMMVIESIRETCTVKSTEFTDSMFTTIDELEDILAGTSVISSIGEARTKALFSLLLSSRIESGVLACTKCNETYPITNGIIDFVQKEEALGS
;
A
#
# COMPACT_ATOMS: atom_id res chain seq x y z
N MET A 1 9.37 -5.46 3.62
CA MET A 1 8.82 -4.15 4.06
C MET A 1 7.30 -4.23 4.21
N LYS A 2 6.70 -3.51 5.17
CA LYS A 2 5.23 -3.47 5.33
C LYS A 2 4.56 -2.65 4.23
N ILE A 3 3.38 -3.06 3.76
CA ILE A 3 2.63 -2.33 2.73
C ILE A 3 2.31 -0.91 3.21
N PHE A 4 1.90 -0.75 4.47
CA PHE A 4 1.61 0.57 5.03
C PHE A 4 2.77 1.56 4.90
N SER A 5 4.03 1.08 4.97
CA SER A 5 5.21 1.94 4.81
C SER A 5 5.30 2.59 3.42
N LEU A 6 4.64 2.03 2.40
CA LEU A 6 4.62 2.60 1.05
C LEU A 6 3.97 3.99 0.99
N LEU A 7 2.99 4.25 1.87
CA LEU A 7 2.30 5.54 1.95
C LEU A 7 3.25 6.69 2.30
N LEU A 8 4.39 6.37 2.93
CA LEU A 8 5.40 7.33 3.34
C LEU A 8 6.53 7.50 2.30
N LEU A 9 6.50 6.71 1.22
CA LEU A 9 7.55 6.71 0.22
C LEU A 9 7.16 7.56 -0.98
N GLN A 10 8.15 8.27 -1.50
CA GLN A 10 8.01 9.13 -2.65
C GLN A 10 9.07 8.80 -3.69
N CYS A 11 8.71 8.99 -4.96
CA CYS A 11 9.65 8.91 -6.06
C CYS A 11 10.84 9.85 -5.86
N LYS A 12 12.06 9.35 -6.08
CA LYS A 12 13.32 10.11 -5.93
C LYS A 12 13.73 10.85 -7.20
N LYS A 13 13.08 10.58 -8.33
CA LYS A 13 13.36 11.27 -9.60
C LYS A 13 13.04 12.76 -9.47
N VAL A 14 13.99 13.61 -9.88
CA VAL A 14 13.89 15.07 -9.73
C VAL A 14 12.67 15.67 -10.44
N SER A 15 12.19 15.07 -11.53
CA SER A 15 10.98 15.51 -12.23
C SER A 15 9.67 15.22 -11.46
N CYS A 16 9.75 14.43 -10.39
CA CYS A 16 8.61 13.91 -9.63
C CYS A 16 8.56 14.45 -8.19
N ARG A 17 9.14 15.63 -7.91
CA ARG A 17 9.25 16.22 -6.56
C ARG A 17 7.96 16.08 -5.74
N MET A 18 8.10 15.56 -4.52
CA MET A 18 7.18 15.50 -3.38
C MET A 18 5.73 15.01 -3.55
N GLU A 19 5.24 14.78 -4.76
CA GLU A 19 3.82 14.49 -5.01
C GLU A 19 3.56 13.06 -5.52
N ASN A 20 4.61 12.27 -5.76
CA ASN A 20 4.46 11.04 -6.53
C ASN A 20 4.66 9.79 -5.69
N SER A 21 3.53 9.11 -5.48
CA SER A 21 3.43 7.85 -4.77
C SER A 21 4.12 6.70 -5.50
N LEU A 22 4.53 5.73 -4.72
CA LEU A 22 5.11 4.48 -5.19
C LEU A 22 4.13 3.34 -4.94
N VAL A 23 3.90 2.52 -5.97
CA VAL A 23 3.04 1.33 -5.89
C VAL A 23 3.86 0.07 -6.20
N PRO A 24 3.57 -1.07 -5.56
CA PRO A 24 4.28 -2.31 -5.83
C PRO A 24 3.86 -2.87 -7.19
N LYS A 25 4.80 -3.21 -8.05
CA LYS A 25 4.55 -3.91 -9.32
C LYS A 25 5.35 -5.19 -9.41
N ASN A 26 4.76 -6.23 -10.00
CA ASN A 26 5.41 -7.53 -10.21
C ASN A 26 6.13 -8.04 -8.94
N SER A 27 5.53 -7.77 -7.78
CA SER A 27 6.14 -8.00 -6.48
C SER A 27 5.55 -9.24 -5.81
N VAL A 28 6.33 -9.87 -4.95
CA VAL A 28 5.90 -10.98 -4.11
C VAL A 28 5.54 -10.44 -2.75
N ILE A 29 4.30 -10.68 -2.35
CA ILE A 29 3.73 -10.19 -1.10
C ILE A 29 3.32 -11.38 -0.26
N ASP A 30 3.89 -11.50 0.91
CA ASP A 30 3.50 -12.48 1.92
C ASP A 30 2.45 -11.87 2.84
N ILE A 31 1.26 -12.47 2.88
CA ILE A 31 0.14 -12.02 3.70
C ILE A 31 -0.20 -13.11 4.70
N VAL A 32 0.02 -12.78 5.98
CA VAL A 32 -0.43 -13.59 7.10
C VAL A 32 -1.72 -12.99 7.63
N LEU A 33 -2.84 -13.69 7.42
CA LEU A 33 -4.10 -13.35 8.07
C LEU A 33 -3.95 -13.59 9.57
N VAL A 34 -4.22 -12.57 10.36
CA VAL A 34 -4.20 -12.64 11.82
C VAL A 34 -5.43 -11.95 12.37
N ASP A 35 -5.95 -12.46 13.48
CA ASP A 35 -6.98 -11.74 14.22
C ASP A 35 -6.36 -10.50 14.89
N PRO A 36 -6.78 -9.29 14.50
CA PRO A 36 -6.26 -8.07 15.10
C PRO A 36 -6.73 -7.96 16.54
N LYS A 37 -5.83 -7.54 17.41
CA LYS A 37 -6.14 -7.17 18.80
C LYS A 37 -6.85 -5.81 18.82
N GLU A 38 -7.54 -5.51 19.91
CA GLU A 38 -8.25 -4.25 20.10
C GLU A 38 -7.36 -3.01 19.83
N LYS A 39 -6.14 -2.98 20.40
CA LYS A 39 -5.17 -1.89 20.15
C LYS A 39 -4.74 -1.75 18.69
N GLU A 40 -4.76 -2.85 17.95
CA GLU A 40 -4.39 -2.89 16.53
C GLU A 40 -5.54 -2.38 15.65
N LEU A 41 -6.79 -2.61 16.07
CA LEU A 41 -7.99 -2.03 15.48
C LEU A 41 -8.07 -0.52 15.75
N GLU A 42 -7.83 -0.08 16.99
CA GLU A 42 -7.73 1.35 17.33
C GLU A 42 -6.65 2.04 16.52
N PHE A 43 -5.51 1.37 16.31
CA PHE A 43 -4.47 1.87 15.44
C PHE A 43 -4.92 1.95 13.99
N LEU A 44 -5.62 0.94 13.45
CA LEU A 44 -6.17 0.99 12.10
C LEU A 44 -7.18 2.13 11.93
N ASP A 45 -8.08 2.33 12.90
CA ASP A 45 -9.02 3.46 12.91
C ASP A 45 -8.27 4.81 12.93
N ALA A 46 -7.25 4.98 13.78
CA ALA A 46 -6.43 6.20 13.81
C ALA A 46 -5.58 6.39 12.53
N GLN A 47 -5.10 5.30 11.92
CA GLN A 47 -4.41 5.36 10.64
C GLN A 47 -5.37 5.65 9.49
N ALA A 48 -6.65 5.25 9.56
CA ALA A 48 -7.65 5.63 8.56
C ALA A 48 -7.70 7.16 8.45
N GLU A 49 -7.73 7.89 9.57
CA GLU A 49 -7.66 9.36 9.57
C GLU A 49 -6.38 9.90 8.91
N THR A 50 -5.24 9.22 9.11
CA THR A 50 -3.97 9.60 8.49
C THR A 50 -3.96 9.30 6.99
N ILE A 51 -4.54 8.17 6.57
CA ILE A 51 -4.77 7.79 5.18
C ILE A 51 -5.70 8.82 4.51
N CYS A 52 -6.74 9.32 5.21
CA CYS A 52 -7.61 10.41 4.73
C CYS A 52 -6.83 11.71 4.51
N SER A 53 -5.88 12.00 5.40
CA SER A 53 -5.28 13.34 5.52
C SER A 53 -4.09 13.57 4.58
N ILE A 54 -3.51 12.52 3.98
CA ILE A 54 -2.26 12.63 3.22
C ILE A 54 -2.45 13.26 1.83
N ASN A 55 -3.65 13.45 1.28
CA ASN A 55 -3.76 14.07 -0.05
C ASN A 55 -5.08 14.80 -0.38
N ASN A 56 -5.53 15.71 0.49
CA ASN A 56 -6.71 16.55 0.23
C ASN A 56 -6.61 17.47 -1.01
N GLU A 57 -5.41 17.69 -1.57
CA GLU A 57 -5.22 18.57 -2.73
C GLU A 57 -5.31 17.85 -4.09
N GLN A 58 -5.14 16.53 -4.14
CA GLN A 58 -5.14 15.76 -5.41
C GLN A 58 -6.27 14.74 -5.54
N ASN A 59 -7.05 14.47 -4.48
CA ASN A 59 -8.14 13.46 -4.46
C ASN A 59 -7.74 12.02 -4.86
N ASP A 60 -6.46 11.75 -5.14
CA ASP A 60 -5.99 10.42 -5.48
C ASP A 60 -5.74 9.62 -4.21
N PHE A 61 -6.59 8.63 -3.97
CA PHE A 61 -6.43 7.65 -2.90
C PHE A 61 -5.21 6.77 -3.15
N VAL A 62 -4.05 7.18 -2.66
CA VAL A 62 -2.79 6.44 -2.79
C VAL A 62 -2.92 5.00 -2.27
N LEU A 63 -3.68 4.82 -1.19
CA LEU A 63 -3.99 3.50 -0.66
C LEU A 63 -4.69 2.62 -1.70
N MET A 64 -5.63 3.18 -2.46
CA MET A 64 -6.30 2.43 -3.54
C MET A 64 -5.37 2.08 -4.67
N MET A 65 -4.54 3.03 -5.11
CA MET A 65 -3.55 2.72 -6.14
C MET A 65 -2.60 1.58 -5.70
N VAL A 66 -2.22 1.54 -4.42
CA VAL A 66 -1.43 0.44 -3.87
C VAL A 66 -2.23 -0.86 -3.89
N ILE A 67 -3.46 -0.86 -3.37
CA ILE A 67 -4.33 -2.04 -3.32
C ILE A 67 -4.60 -2.62 -4.71
N GLU A 68 -4.94 -1.77 -5.68
CA GLU A 68 -5.18 -2.16 -7.07
C GLU A 68 -3.91 -2.70 -7.72
N SER A 69 -2.77 -2.05 -7.53
CA SER A 69 -1.49 -2.53 -8.08
C SER A 69 -1.10 -3.90 -7.51
N ILE A 70 -1.42 -4.15 -6.23
CA ILE A 70 -1.25 -5.46 -5.60
C ILE A 70 -2.14 -6.50 -6.30
N ARG A 71 -3.43 -6.20 -6.44
CA ARG A 71 -4.42 -7.08 -7.06
C ARG A 71 -4.07 -7.43 -8.51
N GLU A 72 -3.65 -6.44 -9.30
CA GLU A 72 -3.47 -6.61 -10.74
C GLU A 72 -2.11 -7.20 -11.12
N THR A 73 -1.06 -6.85 -10.36
CA THR A 73 0.32 -7.10 -10.83
C THR A 73 1.18 -7.88 -9.85
N CYS A 74 0.76 -8.05 -8.60
CA CYS A 74 1.58 -8.72 -7.60
C CYS A 74 1.16 -10.17 -7.39
N THR A 75 2.13 -11.00 -7.02
CA THR A 75 1.88 -12.36 -6.56
C THR A 75 1.68 -12.34 -5.05
N VAL A 76 0.45 -12.60 -4.61
CA VAL A 76 0.10 -12.72 -3.20
C VAL A 76 0.31 -14.17 -2.75
N LYS A 77 1.18 -14.38 -1.76
CA LYS A 77 1.36 -15.66 -1.08
C LYS A 77 0.49 -15.66 0.18
N SER A 78 -0.69 -16.25 0.05
CA SER A 78 -1.58 -16.56 1.18
C SER A 78 -2.49 -17.72 0.80
N THR A 79 -2.71 -18.64 1.72
CA THR A 79 -3.63 -19.77 1.51
C THR A 79 -5.09 -19.41 1.73
N GLU A 80 -5.35 -18.25 2.34
CA GLU A 80 -6.68 -17.85 2.79
C GLU A 80 -7.12 -16.49 2.22
N PHE A 81 -6.19 -15.69 1.67
CA PHE A 81 -6.51 -14.41 1.05
C PHE A 81 -7.12 -14.61 -0.34
N THR A 82 -8.32 -14.06 -0.57
CA THR A 82 -9.03 -14.14 -1.85
C THR A 82 -9.33 -12.76 -2.42
N ASP A 83 -9.59 -12.67 -3.73
CA ASP A 83 -9.91 -11.38 -4.38
C ASP A 83 -11.11 -10.65 -3.78
N SER A 84 -12.07 -11.38 -3.20
CA SER A 84 -13.22 -10.82 -2.50
C SER A 84 -12.88 -10.11 -1.18
N MET A 85 -11.63 -10.24 -0.73
CA MET A 85 -11.10 -9.58 0.47
C MET A 85 -10.45 -8.22 0.19
N PHE A 86 -10.28 -7.84 -1.08
CA PHE A 86 -9.89 -6.48 -1.43
C PHE A 86 -11.05 -5.51 -1.19
N THR A 87 -10.72 -4.37 -0.59
CA THR A 87 -11.65 -3.26 -0.36
C THR A 87 -11.86 -2.47 -1.66
N THR A 88 -13.10 -2.10 -1.97
CA THR A 88 -13.40 -1.22 -3.12
C THR A 88 -13.12 0.24 -2.80
N ILE A 89 -13.14 1.11 -3.82
CA ILE A 89 -13.05 2.57 -3.63
C ILE A 89 -14.23 3.03 -2.76
N ASP A 90 -15.46 2.69 -3.14
CA ASP A 90 -16.67 3.05 -2.40
C ASP A 90 -16.61 2.60 -0.93
N GLU A 91 -16.09 1.39 -0.67
CA GLU A 91 -15.93 0.87 0.69
C GLU A 91 -14.88 1.61 1.51
N LEU A 92 -13.79 2.06 0.86
CA LEU A 92 -12.85 2.97 1.52
C LEU A 92 -13.50 4.32 1.74
N GLU A 93 -14.20 4.89 0.76
CA GLU A 93 -14.91 6.16 0.93
C GLU A 93 -15.91 6.12 2.10
N ASP A 94 -16.61 5.00 2.28
CA ASP A 94 -17.48 4.74 3.44
C ASP A 94 -16.72 4.65 4.76
N ILE A 95 -15.47 4.17 4.75
CA ILE A 95 -14.56 4.25 5.90
C ILE A 95 -14.20 5.72 6.18
N LEU A 96 -13.91 6.51 5.16
CA LEU A 96 -13.54 7.93 5.31
C LEU A 96 -14.73 8.79 5.77
N ALA A 97 -15.95 8.43 5.36
CA ALA A 97 -17.18 9.12 5.73
C ALA A 97 -17.76 8.63 7.07
N GLY A 98 -17.38 7.43 7.51
CA GLY A 98 -17.83 6.81 8.74
C GLY A 98 -17.02 7.23 9.98
N THR A 99 -17.53 6.87 11.16
CA THR A 99 -16.82 7.09 12.43
C THR A 99 -15.97 5.90 12.88
N SER A 100 -16.04 4.76 12.18
CA SER A 100 -15.26 3.54 12.49
C SER A 100 -15.17 2.60 11.28
N VAL A 101 -13.97 2.05 11.02
CA VAL A 101 -13.70 1.10 9.93
C VAL A 101 -14.53 -0.19 10.09
N ILE A 102 -14.63 -0.69 11.32
CA ILE A 102 -15.29 -1.97 11.63
C ILE A 102 -16.77 -1.93 11.27
N SER A 103 -17.44 -0.83 11.60
CA SER A 103 -18.87 -0.66 11.29
C SER A 103 -19.13 -0.46 9.80
N SER A 104 -18.20 0.15 9.06
CA SER A 104 -18.39 0.49 7.65
C SER A 104 -18.21 -0.71 6.72
N ILE A 105 -17.22 -1.57 6.93
CA ILE A 105 -16.90 -2.68 5.99
C ILE A 105 -17.06 -4.09 6.59
N GLY A 106 -17.38 -4.19 7.89
CA GLY A 106 -17.60 -5.45 8.58
C GLY A 106 -16.31 -6.15 9.05
N GLU A 107 -16.47 -7.08 9.98
CA GLU A 107 -15.33 -7.69 10.71
C GLU A 107 -14.36 -8.45 9.77
N ALA A 108 -14.85 -9.35 8.93
CA ALA A 108 -14.01 -10.18 8.08
C ALA A 108 -13.13 -9.35 7.11
N ARG A 109 -13.69 -8.29 6.55
CA ARG A 109 -12.96 -7.38 5.65
C ARG A 109 -12.04 -6.44 6.42
N THR A 110 -12.43 -6.01 7.62
CA THR A 110 -11.53 -5.27 8.50
C THR A 110 -10.29 -6.09 8.82
N LYS A 111 -10.44 -7.39 9.11
CA LYS A 111 -9.31 -8.31 9.31
C LYS A 111 -8.44 -8.45 8.06
N ALA A 112 -9.04 -8.51 6.88
CA ALA A 112 -8.30 -8.58 5.62
C ALA A 112 -7.52 -7.28 5.34
N LEU A 113 -8.17 -6.12 5.49
CA LEU A 113 -7.53 -4.81 5.34
C LEU A 113 -6.40 -4.63 6.36
N PHE A 114 -6.64 -4.98 7.61
CA PHE A 114 -5.61 -5.01 8.65
C PHE A 114 -4.42 -5.88 8.22
N SER A 115 -4.70 -7.10 7.79
CA SER A 115 -3.67 -8.06 7.41
C SER A 115 -2.88 -7.55 6.21
N LEU A 116 -3.55 -6.94 5.23
CA LEU A 116 -2.93 -6.33 4.06
C LEU A 116 -2.02 -5.17 4.45
N LEU A 117 -2.50 -4.22 5.25
CA LEU A 117 -1.74 -3.00 5.54
C LEU A 117 -0.63 -3.22 6.57
N LEU A 118 -0.95 -3.94 7.66
CA LEU A 118 -0.13 -3.98 8.86
C LEU A 118 0.58 -5.32 9.06
N SER A 119 0.03 -6.42 8.56
CA SER A 119 0.65 -7.76 8.71
C SER A 119 1.47 -8.19 7.50
N SER A 120 1.18 -7.68 6.31
CA SER A 120 1.81 -8.11 5.07
C SER A 120 3.23 -7.61 4.88
N ARG A 121 4.03 -8.37 4.14
CA ARG A 121 5.40 -8.00 3.78
C ARG A 121 5.62 -8.14 2.28
N ILE A 122 6.17 -7.10 1.68
CA ILE A 122 6.75 -7.17 0.34
C ILE A 122 8.17 -7.73 0.50
N GLU A 123 8.39 -8.89 -0.11
CA GLU A 123 9.66 -9.63 -0.02
C GLU A 123 10.60 -9.29 -1.19
N SER A 124 10.07 -9.24 -2.40
CA SER A 124 10.84 -8.95 -3.62
C SER A 124 9.97 -8.32 -4.70
N GLY A 125 10.59 -7.62 -5.66
CA GLY A 125 9.89 -7.04 -6.81
C GLY A 125 10.38 -5.63 -7.11
N VAL A 126 9.46 -4.74 -7.51
CA VAL A 126 9.77 -3.32 -7.73
C VAL A 126 8.67 -2.43 -7.16
N LEU A 127 9.05 -1.25 -6.69
CA LEU A 127 8.14 -0.13 -6.56
C LEU A 127 8.19 0.73 -7.80
N ALA A 128 7.04 1.05 -8.40
CA ALA A 128 6.95 1.93 -9.54
C ALA A 128 6.32 3.27 -9.14
N CYS A 129 6.91 4.37 -9.63
CA CYS A 129 6.30 5.68 -9.53
C CYS A 129 5.03 5.77 -10.38
N THR A 130 3.92 6.24 -9.79
CA THR A 130 2.64 6.37 -10.48
C THR A 130 2.67 7.37 -11.65
N LYS A 131 3.57 8.35 -11.62
CA LYS A 131 3.69 9.39 -12.65
C LYS A 131 4.72 9.11 -13.74
N CYS A 132 5.95 8.77 -13.36
CA CYS A 132 7.06 8.62 -14.31
C CYS A 132 7.44 7.16 -14.59
N ASN A 133 6.77 6.20 -13.96
CA ASN A 133 7.06 4.76 -14.04
C ASN A 133 8.48 4.35 -13.65
N GLU A 134 9.26 5.25 -13.02
CA GLU A 134 10.58 4.92 -12.47
C GLU A 134 10.44 3.78 -11.47
N THR A 135 11.30 2.76 -11.59
CA THR A 135 11.22 1.56 -10.75
C THR A 135 12.36 1.49 -9.75
N TYR A 136 12.03 1.12 -8.51
CA TYR A 136 12.96 0.91 -7.40
C TYR A 136 12.91 -0.56 -6.99
N PRO A 137 13.97 -1.34 -7.25
CA PRO A 137 14.00 -2.76 -6.89
C PRO A 137 13.81 -2.99 -5.40
N ILE A 138 13.18 -4.11 -5.05
CA ILE A 138 13.00 -4.59 -3.68
C ILE A 138 13.64 -5.96 -3.57
N THR A 139 14.55 -6.12 -2.62
CA THR A 139 15.19 -7.41 -2.30
C THR A 139 15.15 -7.64 -0.80
N ASN A 140 14.62 -8.79 -0.37
CA ASN A 140 14.43 -9.14 1.05
C ASN A 140 13.71 -8.02 1.83
N GLY A 141 12.74 -7.39 1.18
CA GLY A 141 11.97 -6.29 1.73
C GLY A 141 12.75 -4.99 1.94
N ILE A 142 13.94 -4.84 1.35
CA ILE A 142 14.73 -3.61 1.33
C ILE A 142 14.60 -2.98 -0.05
N ILE A 143 14.25 -1.69 -0.10
CA ILE A 143 14.17 -0.94 -1.36
C ILE A 143 15.55 -0.41 -1.71
N ASP A 144 15.94 -0.59 -2.95
CA ASP A 144 17.10 0.04 -3.53
C ASP A 144 16.71 1.39 -4.18
N PHE A 145 16.98 2.48 -3.46
CA PHE A 145 16.87 3.84 -4.00
C PHE A 145 18.14 4.30 -4.72
N VAL A 146 19.22 3.52 -4.65
CA VAL A 146 20.47 3.83 -5.31
C VAL A 146 20.33 3.43 -6.76
N GLN A 147 19.83 4.35 -7.57
CA GLN A 147 20.00 4.22 -9.01
C GLN A 147 21.50 4.31 -9.29
N LYS A 148 22.07 3.30 -9.95
CA LYS A 148 23.35 3.51 -10.64
C LYS A 148 23.14 4.70 -11.56
N GLU A 149 23.90 5.76 -11.36
CA GLU A 149 24.15 6.73 -12.41
C GLU A 149 24.69 5.94 -13.62
N GLU A 150 23.82 5.56 -14.55
CA GLU A 150 24.27 5.10 -15.86
C GLU A 150 24.85 6.33 -16.58
N ALA A 151 26.17 6.46 -16.44
CA ALA A 151 27.11 7.00 -17.41
C ALA A 151 26.71 8.32 -18.11
N LEU A 152 26.84 9.44 -17.40
CA LEU A 152 27.37 10.66 -18.04
C LEU A 152 28.87 10.45 -18.29
N GLY A 153 29.20 9.68 -19.32
CA GLY A 153 30.59 9.32 -19.58
C GLY A 153 30.81 8.42 -20.79
N SER A 154 30.37 8.85 -21.97
CA SER A 154 31.00 8.51 -23.26
C SER A 154 30.48 9.41 -24.35
#